data_AF-A0A0M0JJ40-F1
#
_entry.id   AF-A0A0M0JJ40-F1
#
_cell.length_a   1.000
_cell.length_b   1.000
_cell.length_c   1.000
_cell.angle_alpha   90.00
_cell.angle_beta   90.00
_cell.angle_gamma   90.00
#
_symmetry.space_group_name_H-M   'P 1'
#
loop_
_entity.id
_entity.type
_entity.pdbx_description
1 polymer ?
#
loop_
_entity_poly.entity_id
_entity_poly.type
_entity_poly.pdbx_seq_one_letter_code
_entity_poly.pdbx_strand_id
1 'polypeptide(L)'
;MTPAGVRNESCMLRVALATLWDGGERYRCALPLWCRSAQALQATIGGGLQTIIISPVSGWDECGSAVRTWSYELVDAIQAYSRGKLDGSYLQLMKLIIFSLTTFHVVIFTDLDTDPHNEWRGVDRRGVAQWVPSLTAFNISRALFACTADHQSPVNGGALVVKPREWLYAEALETLRRNLSFDPTLGFNSVGRPRSLHPKTGLISEGSGMSADAVASKLNKTVMFSTDSWRFVGSNVDQGFLWYLLYVRHSLGTWTSPRSSLWVAHYWGPYKPWREGGLKSPSSVAHYLRQRLGANETNTSRCVGALLDLRNKGIAIHDSRRRNSSASGVGGFLALAAKAYKNIEFQPLLPYAG
;
A
#
# COMPACT_ATOMS: atom_id res chain seq x y z
N MET A 1 20.21 -24.21 41.88
CA MET A 1 19.78 -24.88 40.64
C MET A 1 18.39 -24.40 40.31
N THR A 2 18.29 -23.42 39.41
CA THR A 2 17.02 -22.92 38.87
C THR A 2 16.57 -23.85 37.74
N PRO A 3 15.31 -24.31 37.69
CA PRO A 3 14.85 -25.16 36.60
C PRO A 3 14.92 -24.39 35.28
N ALA A 4 15.69 -24.93 34.34
CA ALA A 4 15.65 -24.52 32.96
C ALA A 4 14.29 -24.91 32.35
N GLY A 5 13.70 -24.03 31.54
CA GLY A 5 12.97 -24.49 30.36
C GLY A 5 11.45 -24.37 30.34
N VAL A 6 10.82 -23.49 31.13
CA VAL A 6 9.51 -22.97 30.70
C VAL A 6 9.78 -21.72 29.86
N ARG A 7 9.90 -21.88 28.54
CA ARG A 7 9.74 -20.72 27.65
C ARG A 7 8.34 -20.22 27.92
N ASN A 8 8.25 -19.04 28.51
CA ASN A 8 7.00 -18.32 28.70
C ASN A 8 6.41 -18.14 27.28
N GLU A 9 5.46 -18.97 26.86
CA GLU A 9 4.59 -18.71 25.70
C GLU A 9 3.62 -17.54 26.02
N SER A 10 4.09 -16.57 26.81
CA SER A 10 3.38 -15.36 27.17
C SER A 10 3.19 -14.52 25.91
N CYS A 11 2.00 -14.62 25.34
CA CYS A 11 1.35 -13.58 24.55
C CYS A 11 2.19 -12.97 23.41
N MET A 12 2.79 -13.81 22.57
CA MET A 12 3.39 -13.31 21.32
C MET A 12 2.31 -12.63 20.46
N LEU A 13 2.62 -11.42 19.99
CA LEU A 13 1.73 -10.66 19.12
C LEU A 13 1.54 -11.43 17.80
N ARG A 14 0.37 -12.05 17.61
CA ARG A 14 -0.07 -12.60 16.32
C ARG A 14 -0.29 -11.48 15.32
N VAL A 15 0.52 -11.44 14.26
CA VAL A 15 0.47 -10.42 13.22
C VAL A 15 0.20 -11.10 11.88
N ALA A 16 -0.63 -10.50 11.03
CA ALA A 16 -0.69 -10.89 9.63
C ALA A 16 -0.10 -9.79 8.73
N LEU A 17 0.49 -10.20 7.61
CA LEU A 17 0.80 -9.34 6.47
C LEU A 17 -0.09 -9.76 5.30
N ALA A 18 -1.00 -8.89 4.89
CA ALA A 18 -1.99 -9.15 3.86
C ALA A 18 -1.75 -8.32 2.60
N THR A 19 -2.11 -8.89 1.45
CA THR A 19 -2.27 -8.17 0.19
C THR A 19 -3.52 -8.66 -0.55
N LEU A 20 -3.96 -7.90 -1.56
CA LEU A 20 -5.09 -8.22 -2.41
C LEU A 20 -4.61 -8.52 -3.83
N TRP A 21 -5.01 -9.68 -4.37
CA TRP A 21 -4.78 -10.04 -5.76
C TRP A 21 -6.04 -10.61 -6.39
N ASP A 22 -6.50 -9.97 -7.46
CA ASP A 22 -7.68 -10.38 -8.22
C ASP A 22 -7.45 -11.55 -9.17
N GLY A 23 -6.20 -12.03 -9.30
CA GLY A 23 -5.81 -13.03 -10.30
C GLY A 23 -5.46 -12.43 -11.66
N GLY A 24 -5.51 -11.10 -11.81
CA GLY A 24 -5.28 -10.41 -13.07
C GLY A 24 -3.84 -10.49 -13.57
N GLU A 25 -3.68 -10.68 -14.88
CA GLU A 25 -2.36 -10.76 -15.56
C GLU A 25 -1.51 -9.50 -15.35
N ARG A 26 -2.13 -8.32 -15.19
CA ARG A 26 -1.45 -7.03 -15.05
C ARG A 26 -0.52 -6.95 -13.83
N TYR A 27 -0.84 -7.70 -12.78
CA TYR A 27 -0.07 -7.75 -11.53
C TYR A 27 0.44 -9.16 -11.21
N ARG A 28 0.31 -10.10 -12.15
CA ARG A 28 0.77 -11.48 -11.98
C ARG A 28 2.23 -11.54 -11.57
N CYS A 29 3.13 -10.78 -12.21
CA CYS A 29 4.54 -10.73 -11.82
C CYS A 29 4.85 -9.83 -10.61
N ALA A 30 3.87 -9.07 -10.09
CA ALA A 30 4.05 -8.29 -8.87
C ALA A 30 3.96 -9.17 -7.62
N LEU A 31 3.09 -10.17 -7.65
CA LEU A 31 2.86 -11.06 -6.51
C LEU A 31 4.13 -11.78 -6.04
N PRO A 32 4.99 -12.43 -6.86
CA PRO A 32 6.21 -13.08 -6.39
C PRO A 32 7.18 -12.11 -5.74
N LEU A 33 7.29 -10.89 -6.27
CA LEU A 33 8.16 -9.85 -5.71
C LEU A 33 7.66 -9.42 -4.33
N TRP A 34 6.34 -9.20 -4.22
CA TRP A 34 5.71 -8.90 -2.95
C TRP A 34 5.89 -10.04 -1.94
N CYS A 35 5.68 -11.30 -2.37
CA CYS A 35 5.86 -12.50 -1.54
C CYS A 35 7.28 -12.64 -0.98
N ARG A 36 8.31 -12.35 -1.78
CA ARG A 36 9.69 -12.36 -1.32
C ARG A 36 9.97 -11.26 -0.29
N SER A 37 9.43 -10.07 -0.50
CA SER A 37 9.52 -8.99 0.49
C SER A 37 8.76 -9.33 1.78
N ALA A 38 7.60 -9.98 1.67
CA ALA A 38 6.84 -10.51 2.80
C ALA A 38 7.64 -11.56 3.59
N GLN A 39 8.34 -12.49 2.91
CA GLN A 39 9.21 -13.47 3.55
C GLN A 39 10.40 -12.81 4.27
N ALA A 40 11.02 -11.78 3.69
CA ALA A 40 12.07 -11.00 4.34
C ALA A 40 11.56 -10.28 5.60
N LEU A 41 10.33 -9.73 5.54
CA LEU A 41 9.69 -9.12 6.70
C LEU A 41 9.32 -10.16 7.76
N GLN A 42 8.83 -11.33 7.36
CA GLN A 42 8.56 -12.45 8.27
C GLN A 42 9.82 -12.89 9.00
N ALA A 43 10.93 -13.06 8.28
CA ALA A 43 12.22 -13.40 8.86
C ALA A 43 12.69 -12.34 9.88
N THR A 44 12.26 -11.09 9.71
CA THR A 44 12.68 -10.04 10.64
C THR A 44 11.76 -9.82 11.83
N ILE A 45 10.44 -9.87 11.64
CA ILE A 45 9.47 -9.79 12.75
C ILE A 45 9.51 -11.07 13.60
N GLY A 46 9.88 -12.20 13.00
CA GLY A 46 9.95 -13.52 13.63
C GLY A 46 8.68 -14.35 13.43
N GLY A 47 8.60 -15.52 14.08
CA GLY A 47 7.58 -16.56 13.87
C GLY A 47 6.12 -16.20 14.20
N GLY A 48 5.84 -14.96 14.59
CA GLY A 48 4.47 -14.46 14.83
C GLY A 48 3.79 -13.81 13.62
N LEU A 49 4.50 -13.61 12.50
CA LEU A 49 3.94 -13.03 11.26
C LEU A 49 3.45 -14.14 10.31
N GLN A 50 2.18 -14.06 9.90
CA GLN A 50 1.60 -14.91 8.85
C GLN A 50 1.27 -14.10 7.59
N THR A 51 1.72 -14.59 6.43
CA THR A 51 1.41 -13.97 5.14
C THR A 51 0.04 -14.41 4.65
N ILE A 52 -0.79 -13.45 4.22
CA ILE A 52 -2.14 -13.67 3.71
C ILE A 52 -2.28 -13.06 2.31
N ILE A 53 -2.88 -13.82 1.39
CA ILE A 53 -3.31 -13.32 0.09
C ILE A 53 -4.84 -13.34 0.08
N ILE A 54 -5.44 -12.16 -0.06
CA ILE A 54 -6.86 -12.02 -0.34
C ILE A 54 -7.02 -12.23 -1.84
N SER A 55 -7.60 -13.36 -2.26
CA SER A 55 -7.76 -13.68 -3.69
C SER A 55 -8.86 -14.71 -3.92
N PRO A 56 -9.66 -14.58 -5.01
CA PRO A 56 -10.62 -15.60 -5.40
C PRO A 56 -9.94 -16.76 -6.17
N VAL A 57 -8.69 -16.60 -6.60
CA VAL A 57 -8.00 -17.54 -7.48
C VAL A 57 -7.06 -18.45 -6.67
N SER A 58 -7.12 -19.75 -6.93
CA SER A 58 -6.21 -20.76 -6.39
C SER A 58 -5.08 -21.11 -7.38
N GLY A 59 -4.04 -21.79 -6.91
CA GLY A 59 -3.03 -22.41 -7.78
C GLY A 59 -1.83 -21.52 -8.17
N TRP A 60 -1.50 -20.54 -7.32
CA TRP A 60 -0.32 -19.70 -7.51
C TRP A 60 0.68 -19.88 -6.36
N ASP A 61 1.54 -20.89 -6.50
CA ASP A 61 2.33 -21.45 -5.39
C ASP A 61 3.64 -20.69 -5.12
N GLU A 62 3.92 -19.62 -5.88
CA GLU A 62 5.14 -18.82 -5.74
C GLU A 62 5.22 -18.05 -4.40
N CYS A 63 4.11 -17.96 -3.66
CA CYS A 63 4.07 -17.34 -2.33
C CYS A 63 4.29 -18.34 -1.19
N GLY A 64 4.63 -19.60 -1.49
CA GLY A 64 4.97 -20.64 -0.51
C GLY A 64 3.90 -20.84 0.56
N SER A 65 4.21 -20.49 1.80
CA SER A 65 3.38 -20.68 3.00
C SER A 65 2.26 -19.65 3.20
N ALA A 66 1.98 -18.80 2.21
CA ALA A 66 0.92 -17.80 2.34
C ALA A 66 -0.47 -18.46 2.45
N VAL A 67 -1.26 -18.01 3.43
CA VAL A 67 -2.66 -18.42 3.56
C VAL A 67 -3.50 -17.63 2.58
N ARG A 68 -4.42 -18.29 1.88
CA ARG A 68 -5.38 -17.61 1.01
C ARG A 68 -6.69 -17.40 1.74
N THR A 69 -7.34 -16.27 1.50
CA THR A 69 -8.67 -15.98 2.03
C THR A 69 -9.50 -15.24 1.00
N TRP A 70 -10.81 -15.45 1.06
CA TRP A 70 -11.80 -14.77 0.24
C TRP A 70 -13.13 -14.76 0.99
N SER A 71 -13.91 -13.70 0.82
CA SER A 71 -15.24 -13.59 1.43
C SER A 71 -16.27 -13.35 0.34
N TYR A 72 -17.04 -14.38 0.03
CA TYR A 72 -18.22 -14.26 -0.83
C TYR A 72 -19.25 -13.29 -0.23
N GLU A 73 -19.36 -13.27 1.10
CA GLU A 73 -20.23 -12.33 1.80
C GLU A 73 -19.89 -10.87 1.49
N LEU A 74 -18.59 -10.52 1.51
CA LEU A 74 -18.15 -9.18 1.14
C LEU A 74 -18.34 -8.89 -0.34
N VAL A 75 -18.12 -9.89 -1.20
CA VAL A 75 -18.40 -9.75 -2.64
C VAL A 75 -19.86 -9.38 -2.86
N ASP A 76 -20.80 -10.09 -2.22
CA ASP A 76 -22.23 -9.81 -2.33
C ASP A 76 -22.57 -8.40 -1.82
N ALA A 77 -21.97 -7.97 -0.71
CA ALA A 77 -22.17 -6.64 -0.16
C ALA A 77 -21.63 -5.54 -1.11
N ILE A 78 -20.47 -5.76 -1.72
CA ILE A 78 -19.89 -4.84 -2.71
C ILE A 78 -20.78 -4.79 -3.95
N GLN A 79 -21.26 -5.94 -4.44
CA GLN A 79 -22.16 -6.01 -5.59
C GLN A 79 -23.49 -5.30 -5.32
N ALA A 80 -24.03 -5.39 -4.11
CA ALA A 80 -25.22 -4.63 -3.71
C ALA A 80 -24.97 -3.11 -3.85
N TYR A 81 -23.84 -2.61 -3.32
CA TYR A 81 -23.46 -1.21 -3.44
C TYR A 81 -23.18 -0.77 -4.89
N SER A 82 -22.43 -1.57 -5.65
CA SER A 82 -22.03 -1.25 -7.02
C SER A 82 -23.12 -1.55 -8.06
N ARG A 83 -24.33 -1.92 -7.61
CA ARG A 83 -25.49 -2.29 -8.46
C ARG A 83 -25.14 -3.39 -9.46
N GLY A 84 -24.44 -4.42 -8.97
CA GLY A 84 -24.03 -5.60 -9.72
C GLY A 84 -22.72 -5.48 -10.50
N LYS A 85 -22.02 -4.33 -10.45
CA LYS A 85 -20.74 -4.15 -11.16
C LYS A 85 -19.55 -4.42 -10.25
N LEU A 86 -18.87 -5.55 -10.44
CA LEU A 86 -17.58 -5.80 -9.78
C LEU A 86 -16.45 -5.65 -10.79
N ASP A 87 -15.84 -4.48 -10.85
CA ASP A 87 -14.65 -4.20 -11.66
C ASP A 87 -13.42 -3.90 -10.78
N GLY A 88 -12.28 -3.61 -11.42
CA GLY A 88 -11.02 -3.30 -10.73
C GLY A 88 -11.10 -2.16 -9.72
N SER A 89 -12.04 -1.23 -9.84
CA SER A 89 -12.21 -0.13 -8.89
C SER A 89 -12.91 -0.62 -7.63
N TYR A 90 -14.02 -1.36 -7.78
CA TYR A 90 -14.79 -1.88 -6.65
C TYR A 90 -14.10 -3.04 -5.94
N LEU A 91 -13.22 -3.78 -6.63
CA LEU A 91 -12.36 -4.78 -5.99
C LEU A 91 -11.50 -4.20 -4.87
N GLN A 92 -11.20 -2.90 -4.88
CA GLN A 92 -10.47 -2.25 -3.78
C GLN A 92 -11.22 -2.33 -2.45
N LEU A 93 -12.56 -2.45 -2.45
CA LEU A 93 -13.35 -2.67 -1.24
C LEU A 93 -13.12 -4.07 -0.64
N MET A 94 -12.54 -5.04 -1.37
CA MET A 94 -12.17 -6.35 -0.82
C MET A 94 -11.13 -6.23 0.30
N LYS A 95 -10.41 -5.10 0.38
CA LYS A 95 -9.53 -4.78 1.51
C LYS A 95 -10.25 -4.84 2.86
N LEU A 96 -11.57 -4.65 2.91
CA LEU A 96 -12.36 -4.71 4.14
C LEU A 96 -12.30 -6.08 4.84
N ILE A 97 -11.94 -7.17 4.14
CA ILE A 97 -11.68 -8.49 4.75
C ILE A 97 -10.67 -8.40 5.89
N ILE A 98 -9.72 -7.46 5.87
CA ILE A 98 -8.72 -7.35 6.94
C ILE A 98 -9.34 -7.15 8.33
N PHE A 99 -10.56 -6.61 8.42
CA PHE A 99 -11.27 -6.46 9.68
C PHE A 99 -11.86 -7.77 10.23
N SER A 100 -12.06 -8.79 9.38
CA SER A 100 -12.59 -10.10 9.78
C SER A 100 -11.52 -11.06 10.31
N LEU A 101 -10.23 -10.73 10.13
CA LEU A 101 -9.09 -11.56 10.50
C LEU A 101 -8.80 -11.55 12.02
N THR A 102 -9.82 -11.81 12.84
CA THR A 102 -9.80 -11.69 14.31
C THR A 102 -8.92 -12.71 15.03
N THR A 103 -8.40 -13.71 14.31
CA THR A 103 -7.35 -14.60 14.80
C THR A 103 -6.00 -13.88 15.00
N PHE A 104 -5.83 -12.69 14.42
CA PHE A 104 -4.64 -11.85 14.61
C PHE A 104 -4.96 -10.64 15.49
N HIS A 105 -3.95 -10.20 16.24
CA HIS A 105 -4.07 -8.96 17.01
C HIS A 105 -3.93 -7.74 16.09
N VAL A 106 -3.00 -7.83 15.12
CA VAL A 106 -2.72 -6.75 14.17
C VAL A 106 -2.60 -7.34 12.76
N VAL A 107 -3.16 -6.64 11.77
CA VAL A 107 -2.97 -6.95 10.35
C VAL A 107 -2.33 -5.75 9.68
N ILE A 108 -1.20 -5.98 9.02
CA ILE A 108 -0.58 -5.04 8.10
C ILE A 108 -1.12 -5.38 6.72
N PHE A 109 -1.70 -4.41 6.02
CA PHE A 109 -2.11 -4.57 4.63
C PHE A 109 -1.23 -3.70 3.74
N THR A 110 -0.83 -4.23 2.59
CA THR A 110 -0.15 -3.44 1.57
C THR A 110 -0.60 -3.84 0.17
N ASP A 111 -0.74 -2.87 -0.74
CA ASP A 111 -1.01 -3.15 -2.16
C ASP A 111 0.15 -3.92 -2.80
N LEU A 112 -0.13 -4.71 -3.83
CA LEU A 112 0.88 -5.52 -4.55
C LEU A 112 2.01 -4.68 -5.16
N ASP A 113 1.77 -3.39 -5.36
CA ASP A 113 2.75 -2.46 -5.88
C ASP A 113 3.54 -1.71 -4.81
N THR A 114 3.66 -2.31 -3.63
CA THR A 114 4.53 -1.86 -2.54
C THR A 114 5.65 -2.85 -2.23
N ASP A 115 6.71 -2.37 -1.57
CA ASP A 115 7.77 -3.19 -0.98
C ASP A 115 7.60 -3.17 0.56
N PRO A 116 6.90 -4.15 1.15
CA PRO A 116 6.59 -4.13 2.58
C PRO A 116 7.82 -4.16 3.50
N HIS A 117 8.96 -4.69 3.04
CA HIS A 117 10.22 -4.67 3.79
C HIS A 117 11.07 -3.41 3.57
N ASN A 118 10.68 -2.52 2.64
CA ASN A 118 11.38 -1.24 2.37
C ASN A 118 12.84 -1.32 1.91
N GLU A 119 13.32 -2.47 1.43
CA GLU A 119 14.71 -2.64 1.00
C GLU A 119 15.07 -1.72 -0.17
N TRP A 120 14.12 -1.43 -1.06
CA TRP A 120 14.35 -0.62 -2.25
C TRP A 120 14.90 0.79 -1.98
N ARG A 121 14.54 1.39 -0.84
CA ARG A 121 15.01 2.74 -0.48
C ARG A 121 16.25 2.75 0.41
N GLY A 122 16.86 1.59 0.65
CA GLY A 122 17.95 1.48 1.60
C GLY A 122 17.54 1.95 2.99
N VAL A 123 16.26 1.72 3.36
CA VAL A 123 15.78 2.07 4.71
C VAL A 123 16.66 1.30 5.69
N ASP A 124 17.32 2.08 6.53
CA ASP A 124 18.25 1.65 7.56
C ASP A 124 17.72 0.41 8.28
N ARG A 125 18.56 -0.61 8.48
CA ARG A 125 18.23 -1.79 9.30
C ARG A 125 17.68 -1.41 10.68
N ARG A 126 17.91 -0.17 11.15
CA ARG A 126 17.25 0.44 12.33
C ARG A 126 15.72 0.54 12.22
N GLY A 127 15.13 0.78 11.05
CA GLY A 127 13.67 0.86 10.86
C GLY A 127 12.97 -0.49 11.03
N VAL A 128 13.72 -1.57 10.79
CA VAL A 128 13.21 -2.92 10.88
C VAL A 128 13.13 -3.42 12.33
N ALA A 129 14.10 -3.04 13.19
CA ALA A 129 14.06 -3.28 14.63
C ALA A 129 12.88 -2.58 15.35
N GLN A 130 12.27 -1.58 14.71
CA GLN A 130 11.16 -0.81 15.26
C GLN A 130 9.78 -1.42 14.96
N TRP A 131 9.67 -2.43 14.09
CA TRP A 131 8.38 -3.04 13.76
C TRP A 131 7.69 -3.64 14.99
N VAL A 132 8.35 -4.54 15.71
CA VAL A 132 7.74 -5.22 16.86
C VAL A 132 7.32 -4.22 17.95
N PRO A 133 8.18 -3.27 18.39
CA PRO A 133 7.74 -2.21 19.31
C PRO A 133 6.59 -1.36 18.78
N SER A 134 6.61 -0.97 17.50
CA SER A 134 5.56 -0.11 16.92
C SER A 134 4.22 -0.83 16.78
N LEU A 135 4.22 -2.10 16.36
CA LEU A 135 3.01 -2.91 16.27
C LEU A 135 2.45 -3.19 17.66
N THR A 136 3.32 -3.40 18.66
CA THR A 136 2.92 -3.55 20.06
C THR A 136 2.27 -2.26 20.58
N ALA A 137 2.90 -1.11 20.36
CA ALA A 137 2.36 0.21 20.74
C ALA A 137 1.02 0.50 20.06
N PHE A 138 0.89 0.18 18.77
CA PHE A 138 -0.39 0.29 18.06
C PHE A 138 -1.45 -0.63 18.65
N ASN A 139 -1.09 -1.88 18.96
CA ASN A 139 -2.01 -2.86 19.52
C ASN A 139 -2.63 -2.37 20.84
N ILE A 140 -1.81 -1.82 21.75
CA ILE A 140 -2.27 -1.29 23.04
C ILE A 140 -2.97 0.08 22.94
N SER A 141 -2.79 0.81 21.84
CA SER A 141 -3.41 2.13 21.66
C SER A 141 -4.94 2.04 21.53
N ARG A 142 -5.63 3.18 21.58
CA ARG A 142 -7.09 3.24 21.33
C ARG A 142 -7.47 3.22 19.85
N ALA A 143 -6.55 3.53 18.93
CA ALA A 143 -6.82 3.54 17.49
C ALA A 143 -7.04 2.12 16.98
N LEU A 144 -8.00 1.88 16.08
CA LEU A 144 -8.17 0.58 15.39
C LEU A 144 -7.53 0.52 14.02
N PHE A 145 -7.14 1.69 13.49
CA PHE A 145 -6.67 1.82 12.13
C PHE A 145 -5.57 2.87 12.08
N ALA A 146 -4.48 2.55 11.39
CA ALA A 146 -3.42 3.48 11.09
C ALA A 146 -3.05 3.41 9.60
N CYS A 147 -2.83 4.58 8.99
CA CYS A 147 -2.39 4.68 7.60
C CYS A 147 -1.51 5.91 7.41
N THR A 148 -0.84 6.00 6.26
CA THR A 148 -0.31 7.28 5.78
C THR A 148 -1.41 8.06 5.07
N ALA A 149 -1.45 9.39 5.21
CA ALA A 149 -2.20 10.24 4.29
C ALA A 149 -1.41 10.49 3.01
N ASP A 150 -2.11 10.72 1.89
CA ASP A 150 -1.50 11.16 0.63
C ASP A 150 -2.03 12.53 0.19
N HIS A 151 -1.70 12.95 -1.03
CA HIS A 151 -2.09 14.26 -1.55
C HIS A 151 -3.55 14.31 -2.03
N GLN A 152 -4.16 13.17 -2.36
CA GLN A 152 -5.55 13.07 -2.80
C GLN A 152 -6.49 13.02 -1.61
N SER A 153 -6.17 12.20 -0.61
CA SER A 153 -7.07 11.90 0.49
C SER A 153 -6.35 11.80 1.85
N PRO A 154 -7.11 11.94 2.95
CA PRO A 154 -6.61 11.67 4.29
C PRO A 154 -6.18 10.20 4.54
N VAL A 155 -6.52 9.27 3.64
CA VAL A 155 -6.27 7.83 3.80
C VAL A 155 -5.65 7.27 2.52
N ASN A 156 -4.37 6.94 2.56
CA ASN A 156 -3.78 6.12 1.51
C ASN A 156 -4.15 4.65 1.72
N GLY A 157 -4.90 4.08 0.78
CA GLY A 157 -5.33 2.67 0.81
C GLY A 157 -4.22 1.65 0.55
N GLY A 158 -3.01 2.08 0.19
CA GLY A 158 -1.92 1.22 -0.25
C GLY A 158 -1.08 0.63 0.88
N ALA A 159 -1.17 1.20 2.09
CA ALA A 159 -0.46 0.69 3.28
C ALA A 159 -1.26 1.01 4.55
N LEU A 160 -1.76 -0.04 5.20
CA LEU A 160 -2.66 0.05 6.33
C LEU A 160 -2.15 -0.83 7.47
N VAL A 161 -2.43 -0.42 8.71
CA VAL A 161 -2.33 -1.28 9.88
C VAL A 161 -3.64 -1.24 10.62
N VAL A 162 -4.19 -2.42 10.88
CA VAL A 162 -5.51 -2.55 11.48
C VAL A 162 -5.49 -3.48 12.67
N LYS A 163 -6.39 -3.21 13.61
CA LYS A 163 -6.81 -4.16 14.64
C LYS A 163 -8.13 -4.78 14.18
N PRO A 164 -8.14 -6.05 13.76
CA PRO A 164 -9.36 -6.70 13.28
C PRO A 164 -10.46 -6.70 14.37
N ARG A 165 -11.70 -6.47 13.97
CA ARG A 165 -12.88 -6.45 14.85
C ARG A 165 -14.07 -6.98 14.08
N GLU A 166 -14.68 -8.04 14.59
CA GLU A 166 -15.86 -8.67 13.98
C GLU A 166 -16.99 -7.66 13.80
N TRP A 167 -17.28 -6.85 14.83
CA TRP A 167 -18.33 -5.84 14.75
C TRP A 167 -18.07 -4.79 13.66
N LEU A 168 -16.81 -4.40 13.44
CA LEU A 168 -16.44 -3.39 12.44
C LEU A 168 -16.56 -3.98 11.02
N TYR A 169 -16.20 -5.25 10.85
CA TYR A 169 -16.40 -5.97 9.60
C TYR A 169 -17.89 -6.16 9.29
N ALA A 170 -18.68 -6.61 10.26
CA ALA A 170 -20.13 -6.75 10.13
C ALA A 170 -20.79 -5.42 9.78
N GLU A 171 -20.36 -4.32 10.40
CA GLU A 171 -20.86 -2.99 10.09
C GLU A 171 -20.46 -2.52 8.68
N ALA A 172 -19.25 -2.83 8.22
CA ALA A 172 -18.83 -2.52 6.86
C ALA A 172 -19.70 -3.25 5.83
N LEU A 173 -19.97 -4.54 6.04
CA LEU A 173 -20.87 -5.34 5.22
C LEU A 173 -22.28 -4.75 5.21
N GLU A 174 -22.82 -4.44 6.38
CA GLU A 174 -24.17 -3.90 6.50
C GLU A 174 -24.30 -2.52 5.86
N THR A 175 -23.27 -1.68 6.03
CA THR A 175 -23.22 -0.37 5.39
C THR A 175 -23.28 -0.51 3.87
N LEU A 176 -22.48 -1.41 3.27
CA LEU A 176 -22.48 -1.65 1.83
C LEU A 176 -23.82 -2.22 1.32
N ARG A 177 -24.47 -3.08 2.10
CA ARG A 177 -25.77 -3.70 1.76
C ARG A 177 -26.94 -2.72 1.80
N ARG A 178 -26.96 -1.78 2.76
CA ARG A 178 -28.12 -0.93 3.06
C ARG A 178 -28.21 0.34 2.20
N ASN A 179 -28.47 0.20 0.90
CA ASN A 179 -28.69 1.34 -0.01
C ASN A 179 -27.64 2.45 0.14
N LEU A 180 -26.38 2.09 0.38
CA LEU A 180 -25.29 3.04 0.49
C LEU A 180 -25.27 3.91 -0.76
N SER A 181 -25.46 5.21 -0.56
CA SER A 181 -25.33 6.18 -1.64
C SER A 181 -23.97 6.85 -1.55
N PHE A 182 -23.42 7.21 -2.71
CA PHE A 182 -22.23 8.04 -2.78
C PHE A 182 -22.55 9.31 -3.59
N ASP A 183 -22.45 10.45 -2.94
CA ASP A 183 -22.53 11.76 -3.56
C ASP A 183 -21.11 12.34 -3.69
N PRO A 184 -20.63 12.74 -4.88
CA PRO A 184 -19.27 13.29 -5.03
C PRO A 184 -19.02 14.60 -4.27
N THR A 185 -20.06 15.29 -3.84
CA THR A 185 -20.00 16.52 -3.03
C THR A 185 -20.16 16.21 -1.54
N LEU A 186 -21.09 15.33 -1.18
CA LEU A 186 -21.51 15.09 0.21
C LEU A 186 -21.01 13.76 0.80
N GLY A 187 -20.37 12.91 0.00
CA GLY A 187 -19.79 11.64 0.42
C GLY A 187 -20.82 10.52 0.55
N PHE A 188 -20.43 9.50 1.31
CA PHE A 188 -21.28 8.36 1.61
C PHE A 188 -22.49 8.78 2.45
N ASN A 189 -23.69 8.37 2.05
CA ASN A 189 -24.95 8.70 2.73
C ASN A 189 -25.10 10.22 3.02
N SER A 190 -24.55 11.06 2.13
CA SER A 190 -24.59 12.52 2.25
C SER A 190 -24.12 13.07 3.59
N VAL A 191 -23.10 12.45 4.20
CA VAL A 191 -22.54 12.83 5.52
C VAL A 191 -22.08 14.28 5.62
N GLY A 192 -21.80 14.94 4.50
CA GLY A 192 -21.45 16.34 4.42
C GLY A 192 -20.19 16.59 3.62
N ARG A 193 -19.95 17.88 3.34
CA ARG A 193 -18.72 18.31 2.66
C ARG A 193 -17.51 18.13 3.58
N PRO A 194 -16.33 17.76 3.06
CA PRO A 194 -15.12 17.52 3.85
C PRO A 194 -14.80 18.56 4.94
N ARG A 195 -14.89 19.86 4.64
CA ARG A 195 -14.61 20.94 5.60
C ARG A 195 -15.65 21.04 6.73
N SER A 196 -16.86 20.53 6.50
CA SER A 196 -17.91 20.46 7.53
C SER A 196 -17.85 19.22 8.41
N LEU A 197 -17.01 18.22 8.07
CA LEU A 197 -16.93 16.97 8.83
C LEU A 197 -16.21 17.11 10.18
N HIS A 198 -15.50 18.23 10.42
CA HIS A 198 -14.75 18.52 11.65
C HIS A 198 -14.09 17.28 12.29
N PRO A 199 -13.21 16.56 11.55
CA PRO A 199 -12.66 15.29 12.02
C PRO A 199 -11.92 15.50 13.35
N LYS A 200 -12.15 14.60 14.32
CA LYS A 200 -11.46 14.64 15.61
C LYS A 200 -9.97 14.38 15.42
N THR A 201 -9.17 15.45 15.35
CA THR A 201 -7.72 15.37 15.04
C THR A 201 -6.87 14.84 16.20
N GLY A 202 -7.41 14.71 17.41
CA GLY A 202 -6.64 14.27 18.58
C GLY A 202 -6.00 12.89 18.41
N LEU A 203 -6.77 11.90 17.96
CA LEU A 203 -6.26 10.55 17.69
C LEU A 203 -5.23 10.53 16.55
N ILE A 204 -5.45 11.35 15.53
CA ILE A 204 -4.56 11.49 14.38
C ILE A 204 -3.22 12.10 14.81
N SER A 205 -3.27 13.11 15.68
CA SER A 205 -2.10 13.77 16.27
C SER A 205 -1.26 12.80 17.09
N GLU A 206 -1.90 11.99 17.94
CA GLU A 206 -1.23 10.98 18.78
C GLU A 206 -0.39 9.98 17.96
N GLY A 207 -0.98 9.32 16.96
CA GLY A 207 -0.25 8.30 16.18
C GLY A 207 0.77 8.89 15.20
N SER A 208 0.52 10.10 14.68
CA SER A 208 1.44 10.72 13.73
C SER A 208 2.66 11.36 14.38
N GLY A 209 2.58 11.67 15.68
CA GLY A 209 3.56 12.49 16.39
C GLY A 209 3.59 13.95 15.93
N MET A 210 2.55 14.39 15.21
CA MET A 210 2.39 15.78 14.77
C MET A 210 1.49 16.54 15.75
N SER A 211 1.65 17.86 15.86
CA SER A 211 0.68 18.70 16.57
C SER A 211 -0.70 18.67 15.87
N ALA A 212 -1.76 19.00 16.60
CA ALA A 212 -3.11 19.11 16.04
C ALA A 212 -3.17 20.10 14.87
N ASP A 213 -2.46 21.23 14.96
CA ASP A 213 -2.37 22.22 13.87
C ASP A 213 -1.65 21.68 12.63
N ALA A 214 -0.59 20.89 12.82
CA ALA A 214 0.12 20.25 11.72
C ALA A 214 -0.75 19.16 11.04
N VAL A 215 -1.53 18.40 11.83
CA VAL A 215 -2.55 17.48 11.30
C VAL A 215 -3.59 18.25 10.48
N ALA A 216 -4.16 19.32 11.03
CA ALA A 216 -5.16 20.14 10.35
C ALA A 216 -4.60 20.75 9.05
N SER A 217 -3.37 21.28 9.10
CA SER A 217 -2.67 21.81 7.93
C SER A 217 -2.47 20.73 6.85
N LYS A 218 -2.10 19.51 7.25
CA LYS A 218 -1.93 18.40 6.31
C LYS A 218 -3.26 17.91 5.73
N LEU A 219 -4.31 17.81 6.54
CA LEU A 219 -5.67 17.50 6.08
C LEU A 219 -6.10 18.51 5.02
N ASN A 220 -5.97 19.81 5.30
CA ASN A 220 -6.35 20.90 4.40
C ASN A 220 -5.60 20.91 3.06
N LYS A 221 -4.45 20.23 2.97
CA LYS A 221 -3.67 20.08 1.73
C LYS A 221 -4.07 18.88 0.89
N THR A 222 -4.90 17.97 1.40
CA THR A 222 -5.46 16.87 0.60
C THR A 222 -6.46 17.43 -0.42
N VAL A 223 -6.54 16.85 -1.63
CA VAL A 223 -7.53 17.24 -2.64
C VAL A 223 -8.94 17.23 -2.06
N MET A 224 -9.28 16.22 -1.26
CA MET A 224 -10.56 16.12 -0.57
C MET A 224 -10.94 17.41 0.20
N PHE A 225 -10.06 17.90 1.08
CA PHE A 225 -10.34 19.09 1.89
C PHE A 225 -10.08 20.41 1.15
N SER A 226 -9.09 20.44 0.26
CA SER A 226 -8.76 21.66 -0.48
C SER A 226 -9.86 22.04 -1.46
N THR A 227 -10.49 21.04 -2.10
CA THR A 227 -11.63 21.22 -3.02
C THR A 227 -12.99 21.13 -2.33
N ASP A 228 -13.02 20.81 -1.04
CA ASP A 228 -14.23 20.60 -0.24
C ASP A 228 -15.23 19.63 -0.92
N SER A 229 -14.69 18.55 -1.47
CA SER A 229 -15.44 17.57 -2.25
C SER A 229 -14.91 16.17 -2.02
N TRP A 230 -15.79 15.18 -2.14
CA TRP A 230 -15.43 13.77 -2.21
C TRP A 230 -14.95 13.36 -3.60
N ARG A 231 -14.71 14.28 -4.55
CA ARG A 231 -14.16 13.96 -5.89
C ARG A 231 -12.64 13.81 -5.86
N PHE A 232 -12.17 12.66 -5.39
CA PHE A 232 -10.75 12.30 -5.42
C PHE A 232 -10.55 10.82 -5.79
N VAL A 233 -9.31 10.41 -6.05
CA VAL A 233 -8.96 9.03 -6.41
C VAL A 233 -9.33 8.07 -5.28
N GLY A 234 -10.13 7.04 -5.57
CA GLY A 234 -10.56 6.05 -4.56
C GLY A 234 -11.69 6.53 -3.64
N SER A 235 -12.33 7.65 -3.95
CA SER A 235 -13.33 8.28 -3.09
C SER A 235 -14.62 7.50 -2.88
N ASN A 236 -15.14 6.82 -3.89
CA ASN A 236 -16.35 5.99 -3.79
C ASN A 236 -16.03 4.51 -3.51
N VAL A 237 -14.77 4.19 -3.25
CA VAL A 237 -14.25 2.84 -2.98
C VAL A 237 -13.37 2.86 -1.72
N ASP A 238 -12.21 2.22 -1.71
CA ASP A 238 -11.39 2.00 -0.50
C ASP A 238 -11.06 3.27 0.29
N GLN A 239 -10.37 4.25 -0.29
CA GLN A 239 -9.86 5.40 0.46
C GLN A 239 -10.99 6.20 1.11
N GLY A 240 -12.03 6.53 0.34
CA GLY A 240 -13.15 7.28 0.87
C GLY A 240 -14.01 6.46 1.83
N PHE A 241 -14.24 5.17 1.56
CA PHE A 241 -15.04 4.33 2.46
C PHE A 241 -14.33 4.10 3.80
N LEU A 242 -13.01 3.85 3.78
CA LEU A 242 -12.20 3.75 5.00
C LEU A 242 -12.23 5.06 5.79
N TRP A 243 -12.10 6.21 5.13
CA TRP A 243 -12.24 7.51 5.79
C TRP A 243 -13.63 7.69 6.43
N TYR A 244 -14.69 7.40 5.67
CA TYR A 244 -16.07 7.47 6.13
C TYR A 244 -16.30 6.58 7.36
N LEU A 245 -15.95 5.30 7.28
CA LEU A 245 -16.21 4.35 8.35
C LEU A 245 -15.37 4.68 9.60
N LEU A 246 -14.06 4.87 9.44
CA LEU A 246 -13.15 4.90 10.58
C LEU A 246 -13.00 6.28 11.21
N TYR A 247 -13.06 7.35 10.42
CA TYR A 247 -12.81 8.71 10.91
C TYR A 247 -14.11 9.47 11.12
N VAL A 248 -15.02 9.42 10.16
CA VAL A 248 -16.29 10.16 10.22
C VAL A 248 -17.27 9.48 11.18
N ARG A 249 -17.52 8.18 11.02
CA ARG A 249 -18.51 7.48 11.86
C ARG A 249 -17.99 7.15 13.26
N HIS A 250 -16.75 6.66 13.34
CA HIS A 250 -16.25 6.06 14.58
C HIS A 250 -15.14 6.83 15.29
N SER A 251 -14.43 7.73 14.59
CA SER A 251 -13.24 8.40 15.15
C SER A 251 -12.21 7.41 15.74
N LEU A 252 -11.93 6.30 15.05
CA LEU A 252 -11.01 5.23 15.47
C LEU A 252 -9.71 5.18 14.64
N GLY A 253 -9.58 6.07 13.65
CA GLY A 253 -8.41 6.17 12.79
C GLY A 253 -7.30 7.06 13.35
N THR A 254 -6.05 6.70 13.07
CA THR A 254 -4.87 7.51 13.30
C THR A 254 -3.95 7.52 12.08
N TRP A 255 -2.99 8.43 12.07
CA TRP A 255 -1.96 8.48 11.04
C TRP A 255 -0.65 7.92 11.55
N THR A 256 0.17 7.45 10.63
CA THR A 256 1.54 7.03 10.92
C THR A 256 2.51 8.17 10.61
N SER A 257 3.60 8.25 11.37
CA SER A 257 4.68 9.21 11.08
C SER A 257 5.39 8.86 9.77
N PRO A 258 5.88 9.85 8.98
CA PRO A 258 6.82 9.59 7.88
C PRO A 258 8.12 8.91 8.32
N ARG A 259 8.45 8.97 9.62
CA ARG A 259 9.58 8.26 10.24
C ARG A 259 9.16 6.92 10.87
N SER A 260 7.90 6.53 10.76
CA SER A 260 7.41 5.26 11.29
C SER A 260 7.85 4.10 10.41
N SER A 261 7.98 2.91 11.01
CA SER A 261 8.20 1.65 10.30
C SER A 261 7.06 1.30 9.33
N LEU A 262 5.90 1.97 9.43
CA LEU A 262 4.71 1.75 8.60
C LEU A 262 4.75 2.52 7.27
N TRP A 263 5.73 3.40 7.08
CA TRP A 263 5.95 4.00 5.77
C TRP A 263 6.53 2.92 4.85
N VAL A 264 5.79 2.51 3.82
CA VAL A 264 6.27 1.54 2.82
C VAL A 264 6.62 2.21 1.49
N ALA A 265 7.64 1.68 0.83
CA ALA A 265 8.04 2.06 -0.50
C ALA A 265 6.96 1.64 -1.50
N HIS A 266 6.47 2.60 -2.28
CA HIS A 266 5.43 2.39 -3.29
C HIS A 266 6.01 2.54 -4.71
N TYR A 267 5.67 1.62 -5.61
CA TYR A 267 6.06 1.64 -7.02
C TYR A 267 5.03 2.41 -7.87
N TRP A 268 5.33 3.67 -8.19
CA TRP A 268 4.38 4.54 -8.88
C TRP A 268 4.37 4.37 -10.41
N GLY A 269 3.16 4.33 -10.98
CA GLY A 269 2.91 4.55 -12.40
C GLY A 269 3.72 3.62 -13.34
N PRO A 270 4.48 4.17 -14.30
CA PRO A 270 5.27 3.37 -15.23
C PRO A 270 6.51 2.76 -14.58
N TYR A 271 6.93 3.21 -13.38
CA TYR A 271 8.20 2.83 -12.75
C TYR A 271 8.15 1.51 -11.97
N LYS A 272 7.15 0.67 -12.26
CA LYS A 272 6.93 -0.61 -11.59
C LYS A 272 7.96 -1.64 -12.08
N PRO A 273 8.60 -2.41 -11.18
CA PRO A 273 9.68 -3.33 -11.56
C PRO A 273 9.22 -4.51 -12.42
N TRP A 274 7.93 -4.80 -12.45
CA TRP A 274 7.30 -5.78 -13.36
C TRP A 274 6.73 -5.17 -14.65
N ARG A 275 7.09 -3.91 -15.00
CA ARG A 275 6.68 -3.25 -16.25
C ARG A 275 7.91 -2.76 -17.02
N GLU A 276 7.84 -2.82 -18.36
CA GLU A 276 8.91 -2.31 -19.24
C GLU A 276 9.22 -0.84 -19.02
N GLY A 277 8.20 -0.01 -18.74
CA GLY A 277 8.37 1.40 -18.38
C GLY A 277 9.29 1.63 -17.17
N GLY A 278 9.41 0.63 -16.27
CA GLY A 278 10.28 0.66 -15.10
C GLY A 278 11.75 0.72 -15.44
N LEU A 279 12.13 0.21 -16.61
CA LEU A 279 13.52 0.20 -17.08
C LEU A 279 14.02 1.58 -17.51
N LYS A 280 13.11 2.56 -17.72
CA LYS A 280 13.48 3.93 -18.09
C LYS A 280 14.15 4.71 -16.94
N SER A 281 14.09 4.21 -15.70
CA SER A 281 14.87 4.65 -14.54
C SER A 281 15.89 3.57 -14.15
N PRO A 282 17.05 3.49 -14.83
CA PRO A 282 17.89 2.29 -14.83
C PRO A 282 18.57 2.01 -13.49
N SER A 283 18.76 3.03 -12.64
CA SER A 283 19.46 2.90 -11.36
C SER A 283 18.57 2.33 -10.25
N SER A 284 17.25 2.43 -10.33
CA SER A 284 16.35 2.07 -9.22
C SER A 284 15.71 0.69 -9.39
N VAL A 285 15.20 0.37 -10.58
CA VAL A 285 14.51 -0.90 -10.86
C VAL A 285 15.49 -2.04 -11.11
N ALA A 286 16.56 -1.81 -11.89
CA ALA A 286 17.56 -2.85 -12.12
C ALA A 286 18.35 -3.15 -10.83
N HIS A 287 18.62 -2.14 -9.99
CA HIS A 287 19.23 -2.35 -8.68
C HIS A 287 18.31 -3.16 -7.76
N TYR A 288 17.03 -2.80 -7.69
CA TYR A 288 16.02 -3.56 -6.94
C TYR A 288 15.94 -5.03 -7.41
N LEU A 289 15.78 -5.26 -8.72
CA LEU A 289 15.73 -6.61 -9.27
C LEU A 289 17.05 -7.37 -9.11
N ARG A 290 18.22 -6.71 -9.11
CA ARG A 290 19.52 -7.35 -8.80
C ARG A 290 19.63 -7.77 -7.33
N GLN A 291 19.12 -6.96 -6.41
CA GLN A 291 19.10 -7.31 -4.99
C GLN A 291 18.11 -8.43 -4.69
N ARG A 292 16.94 -8.42 -5.34
CA ARG A 292 15.84 -9.36 -5.08
C ARG A 292 15.90 -10.65 -5.89
N LEU A 293 16.48 -10.61 -7.09
CA LEU A 293 16.68 -11.78 -7.96
C LEU A 293 18.18 -12.02 -8.11
N GLY A 294 18.69 -12.97 -7.32
CA GLY A 294 20.10 -13.32 -7.29
C GLY A 294 20.66 -13.70 -8.66
N ALA A 295 21.98 -13.62 -8.83
CA ALA A 295 22.64 -14.03 -10.07
C ALA A 295 22.41 -15.52 -10.41
N ASN A 296 22.14 -16.34 -9.39
CA ASN A 296 21.97 -17.79 -9.50
C ASN A 296 20.49 -18.22 -9.51
N GLU A 297 19.54 -17.28 -9.59
CA GLU A 297 18.14 -17.68 -9.68
C GLU A 297 17.85 -18.33 -11.03
N THR A 298 17.36 -19.58 -10.95
CA THR A 298 16.89 -20.32 -12.11
C THR A 298 15.47 -19.91 -12.46
N ASN A 299 15.09 -20.08 -13.73
CA ASN A 299 13.77 -19.78 -14.26
C ASN A 299 12.72 -20.80 -13.78
N THR A 300 12.45 -20.83 -12.47
CA THR A 300 11.54 -21.80 -11.84
C THR A 300 10.08 -21.42 -12.03
N SER A 301 9.79 -20.17 -12.39
CA SER A 301 8.46 -19.70 -12.77
C SER A 301 8.50 -18.75 -13.96
N ARG A 302 7.42 -18.72 -14.75
CA ARG A 302 7.26 -17.80 -15.88
C ARG A 302 7.44 -16.34 -15.46
N CYS A 303 7.03 -16.00 -14.24
CA CYS A 303 7.15 -14.64 -13.70
C CYS A 303 8.59 -14.31 -13.30
N VAL A 304 9.30 -15.25 -12.66
CA VAL A 304 10.75 -15.11 -12.38
C VAL A 304 11.53 -14.94 -13.67
N GLY A 305 11.26 -15.73 -14.71
CA GLY A 305 11.89 -15.58 -16.03
C GLY A 305 11.64 -14.21 -16.66
N ALA A 306 10.40 -13.73 -16.66
CA ALA A 306 10.05 -12.41 -17.18
C ALA A 306 10.73 -11.28 -16.40
N LEU A 307 10.82 -11.39 -15.07
CA LEU A 307 11.50 -10.41 -14.23
C LEU A 307 13.02 -10.45 -14.39
N LEU A 308 13.61 -11.63 -14.62
CA LEU A 308 15.04 -11.79 -14.94
C LEU A 308 15.37 -11.17 -16.31
N ASP A 309 14.51 -11.34 -17.31
CA ASP A 309 14.65 -10.70 -18.61
C ASP A 309 14.58 -9.16 -18.49
N LEU A 310 13.57 -8.65 -17.77
CA LEU A 310 13.46 -7.22 -17.46
C LEU A 310 14.70 -6.69 -16.72
N ARG A 311 15.20 -7.43 -15.72
CA ARG A 311 16.45 -7.12 -15.02
C ARG A 311 17.58 -6.97 -16.02
N ASN A 312 17.84 -8.00 -16.82
CA ASN A 312 18.97 -8.04 -17.76
C ASN A 312 18.90 -6.92 -18.82
N LYS A 313 17.70 -6.63 -19.34
CA LYS A 313 17.46 -5.46 -20.21
C LYS A 313 17.82 -4.14 -19.50
N GLY A 314 17.40 -3.98 -18.25
CA GLY A 314 17.74 -2.82 -17.43
C GLY A 314 19.24 -2.65 -17.19
N ILE A 315 19.97 -3.75 -16.96
CA ILE A 315 21.44 -3.77 -16.84
C ILE A 315 22.09 -3.26 -18.12
N ALA A 316 21.69 -3.80 -19.28
CA ALA A 316 22.25 -3.40 -20.57
C ALA A 316 22.02 -1.92 -20.88
N ILE A 317 20.83 -1.38 -20.58
CA ILE A 317 20.52 0.06 -20.74
C ILE A 317 21.38 0.92 -19.81
N HIS A 318 21.55 0.51 -18.55
CA HIS A 318 22.40 1.25 -17.61
C HIS A 318 23.87 1.29 -18.07
N ASP A 319 24.40 0.14 -18.50
CA ASP A 319 25.82 0.01 -18.84
C ASP A 319 26.16 0.66 -20.19
N SER A 320 25.22 0.69 -21.14
CA SER A 320 25.34 1.48 -22.38
C SER A 320 25.34 2.99 -22.11
N ARG A 321 24.47 3.48 -21.21
CA ARG A 321 24.47 4.90 -20.81
C ARG A 321 25.78 5.29 -20.14
N ARG A 322 26.32 4.45 -19.24
CA ARG A 322 27.63 4.69 -18.62
C ARG A 322 28.75 4.81 -19.66
N ARG A 323 28.80 3.88 -20.62
CA ARG A 323 29.77 3.91 -21.73
C ARG A 323 29.67 5.18 -22.58
N ASN A 324 28.45 5.63 -22.89
CA ASN A 324 28.23 6.85 -23.65
C ASN A 324 28.59 8.13 -22.85
N SER A 325 28.35 8.14 -21.53
CA SER A 325 28.78 9.24 -20.67
C SER A 325 30.31 9.31 -20.46
N SER A 326 31.00 8.17 -20.48
CA SER A 326 32.47 8.14 -20.45
C SER A 326 33.11 8.49 -21.80
N ALA A 327 32.42 8.21 -22.92
CA ALA A 327 32.88 8.57 -24.26
C ALA A 327 32.64 10.05 -24.63
N SER A 328 31.80 10.76 -23.89
CA SER A 328 31.52 12.19 -24.07
C SER A 328 32.33 13.10 -23.15
N GLY A 329 33.37 12.54 -22.51
CA GLY A 329 34.36 13.31 -21.75
C GLY A 329 34.97 14.41 -22.62
N VAL A 330 34.84 15.64 -22.12
CA VAL A 330 35.52 16.90 -22.49
C VAL A 330 34.81 17.85 -23.49
N GLY A 331 33.86 17.43 -24.34
CA GLY A 331 33.28 18.34 -25.36
C GLY A 331 31.80 18.71 -25.24
N GLY A 332 30.95 17.84 -24.66
CA GLY A 332 29.50 17.88 -24.92
C GLY A 332 28.62 18.56 -23.88
N PHE A 333 29.15 18.87 -22.69
CA PHE A 333 28.31 19.29 -21.56
C PHE A 333 27.74 20.71 -21.69
N LEU A 334 28.39 21.59 -22.47
CA LEU A 334 27.91 22.96 -22.70
C LEU A 334 26.86 23.07 -23.82
N ALA A 335 26.81 22.11 -24.77
CA ALA A 335 25.88 22.16 -25.90
C ALA A 335 24.48 21.60 -25.58
N LEU A 336 24.36 20.69 -24.61
CA LEU A 336 23.08 20.07 -24.23
C LEU A 336 22.26 20.91 -23.24
N ALA A 337 22.92 21.75 -22.43
CA ALA A 337 22.22 22.68 -21.53
C ALA A 337 21.51 23.83 -22.28
N ALA A 338 22.05 24.26 -23.43
CA ALA A 338 21.47 25.33 -24.24
C ALA A 338 20.23 24.92 -25.06
N LYS A 339 20.00 23.61 -25.26
CA LYS A 339 18.86 23.10 -26.06
C LYS A 339 17.65 22.69 -25.21
N ALA A 340 17.82 22.54 -23.90
CA ALA A 340 16.76 22.09 -22.98
C ALA A 340 15.84 23.22 -22.46
N TYR A 341 16.18 24.50 -22.68
CA TYR A 341 15.42 25.64 -22.14
C TYR A 341 14.50 26.37 -23.15
N LYS A 342 14.42 25.92 -24.42
CA LYS A 342 13.68 26.66 -25.46
C LYS A 342 12.32 26.12 -25.88
N ASN A 343 11.85 24.97 -25.39
CA ASN A 343 10.54 24.41 -25.78
C ASN A 343 9.79 23.77 -24.60
N ILE A 344 9.52 24.54 -23.54
CA ILE A 344 8.46 24.19 -22.58
C ILE A 344 7.28 25.13 -22.88
N GLU A 345 6.55 24.83 -23.94
CA GLU A 345 5.15 25.24 -24.04
C GLU A 345 4.33 24.24 -23.21
N PHE A 346 3.65 24.76 -22.19
CA PHE A 346 2.66 24.03 -21.41
C PHE A 346 1.52 23.60 -22.34
N GLN A 347 1.35 22.29 -22.55
CA GLN A 347 0.08 21.77 -23.03
C GLN A 347 -0.86 21.53 -21.84
N PRO A 348 -2.10 22.06 -21.89
CA PRO A 348 -3.11 21.79 -20.87
C PRO A 348 -3.62 20.37 -21.00
N LEU A 349 -3.77 19.70 -19.85
CA LEU A 349 -4.44 18.40 -19.73
C LEU A 349 -5.91 18.56 -20.15
N LEU A 350 -6.30 17.92 -21.24
CA LEU A 350 -7.70 17.73 -21.63
C LEU A 350 -8.33 16.55 -20.87
N PRO A 351 -9.65 16.60 -20.63
CA PRO A 351 -10.35 15.64 -19.77
C PRO A 351 -10.58 14.30 -20.48
N TYR A 352 -10.52 13.21 -19.71
CA TYR A 352 -11.07 11.93 -20.12
C TYR A 352 -12.59 12.08 -20.33
N ALA A 353 -13.05 11.79 -21.54
CA ALA A 353 -14.45 11.66 -21.91
C ALA A 353 -14.69 10.25 -22.49
N GLY A 354 -15.80 9.62 -22.09
CA GLY A 354 -16.28 8.32 -22.57
C GLY A 354 -16.56 7.34 -21.44
#